data_AF-A0A7S0GHX1-F1
#
_entry.id   AF-A0A7S0GHX1-F1
#
_cell.length_a   1.000
_cell.length_b   1.000
_cell.length_c   1.000
_cell.angle_alpha   90.00
_cell.angle_beta   90.00
_cell.angle_gamma   90.00
#
_symmetry.space_group_name_H-M   'P 1'
#
loop_
_entity.id
_entity.type
_entity.pdbx_description
1 polymer ?
#
loop_
_entity_poly.entity_id
_entity_poly.type
_entity_poly.pdbx_seq_one_letter_code
_entity_poly.pdbx_strand_id
1 'polypeptide(L)'
;RCNTKYLLEDNDHSLRGILVGTIPPNICDNYLVRVTISAQNGTLKYPTVFLSCDMISWTNDTTKKSIQLSGSVTCVNAAIESLVYRGDRDWYGEESLELKLIDLMVFDDKENIIDSH
;
A
#
# COMPACT_ATOMS: atom_id res chain seq x y z
N ARG A 1 -3.24 11.40 -7.29
CA ARG A 1 -3.30 10.69 -8.59
C ARG A 1 -2.56 9.37 -8.41
N CYS A 2 -3.17 8.23 -8.76
CA CYS A 2 -2.52 6.93 -8.70
C CYS A 2 -1.41 6.90 -9.77
N ASN A 3 -0.15 6.80 -9.35
CA ASN A 3 0.99 6.80 -10.26
C ASN A 3 1.33 5.35 -10.63
N THR A 4 1.23 5.02 -11.92
CA THR A 4 1.78 3.77 -12.46
C THR A 4 3.29 3.93 -12.60
N LYS A 5 4.06 3.05 -11.95
CA LYS A 5 5.51 2.97 -12.12
C LYS A 5 5.86 1.77 -12.99
N TYR A 6 6.68 2.03 -14.00
CA TYR A 6 7.32 1.00 -14.84
C TYR A 6 8.65 0.63 -14.18
N LEU A 7 8.87 -0.66 -13.89
CA LEU A 7 10.09 -1.17 -13.26
C LEU A 7 10.85 -2.03 -14.28
N LEU A 8 12.18 -2.01 -14.21
CA LEU A 8 13.03 -2.93 -14.97
C LEU A 8 13.13 -4.26 -14.19
N GLU A 9 13.24 -5.38 -14.87
CA GLU A 9 12.64 -6.63 -14.38
C GLU A 9 13.48 -7.45 -13.39
N ASP A 10 14.81 -7.38 -13.47
CA ASP A 10 15.68 -8.39 -12.86
C ASP A 10 16.35 -7.98 -11.56
N ASN A 11 15.97 -6.82 -11.01
CA ASN A 11 16.55 -6.28 -9.79
C ASN A 11 15.49 -5.98 -8.74
N ASP A 12 15.93 -5.99 -7.48
CA ASP A 12 15.07 -5.56 -6.39
C ASP A 12 14.75 -4.07 -6.57
N HIS A 13 13.47 -3.76 -6.75
CA HIS A 13 12.99 -2.38 -6.91
C HIS A 13 12.15 -1.93 -5.72
N SER A 14 12.55 -0.83 -5.09
CA SER A 14 11.73 -0.13 -4.11
C SER A 14 10.64 0.68 -4.82
N LEU A 15 9.39 0.60 -4.35
CA LEU A 15 8.27 1.37 -4.92
C LEU A 15 8.21 2.83 -4.45
N ARG A 16 9.35 3.43 -4.07
CA ARG A 16 9.46 4.81 -3.58
C ARG A 16 8.78 5.79 -4.55
N GLY A 17 7.98 6.71 -4.01
CA GLY A 17 7.26 7.74 -4.78
C GLY A 17 5.85 7.35 -5.26
N ILE A 18 5.37 6.15 -4.93
CA ILE A 18 3.94 5.84 -4.99
C ILE A 18 3.30 6.34 -3.68
N LEU A 19 2.30 7.22 -3.80
CA LEU A 19 1.59 7.80 -2.66
C LEU A 19 0.09 7.47 -2.74
N VAL A 20 -0.46 7.05 -1.62
CA VAL A 20 -1.90 6.85 -1.42
C VAL A 20 -2.53 8.17 -0.97
N GLY A 21 -3.45 8.70 -1.77
CA GLY A 21 -4.31 9.84 -1.44
C GLY A 21 -3.63 11.23 -1.48
N THR A 22 -4.41 12.25 -1.84
CA THR A 22 -4.08 13.67 -1.61
C THR A 22 -4.88 14.17 -0.40
N ILE A 23 -4.78 13.44 0.72
CA ILE A 23 -5.55 13.78 1.92
C ILE A 23 -4.88 14.99 2.57
N PRO A 24 -5.66 16.03 2.96
CA PRO A 24 -5.13 17.17 3.71
C PRO A 24 -4.31 16.69 4.94
N PRO A 25 -3.14 17.29 5.22
CA PRO A 25 -2.23 16.83 6.27
C PRO A 25 -2.86 16.66 7.66
N ASN A 26 -3.97 17.34 7.92
CA ASN A 26 -4.68 17.34 9.19
C ASN A 26 -5.67 16.17 9.38
N ILE A 27 -5.78 15.22 8.43
CA ILE A 27 -6.74 14.09 8.51
C ILE A 27 -6.08 12.72 8.23
N CYS A 28 -4.80 12.68 7.84
CA CYS A 28 -4.12 11.45 7.40
C CYS A 28 -3.95 10.36 8.48
N ASP A 29 -3.90 10.75 9.76
CA ASP A 29 -3.67 9.81 10.87
C ASP A 29 -4.96 9.11 11.34
N ASN A 30 -6.13 9.73 11.07
CA ASN A 30 -7.44 9.18 11.39
C ASN A 30 -8.16 8.60 10.16
N TYR A 31 -7.50 8.51 9.00
CA TYR A 31 -8.10 7.92 7.80
C TYR A 31 -7.45 6.57 7.51
N LEU A 32 -8.22 5.50 7.76
CA LEU A 32 -7.77 4.13 7.56
C LEU A 32 -8.04 3.69 6.13
N VAL A 33 -7.02 3.14 5.50
CA VAL A 33 -7.12 2.55 4.15
C VAL A 33 -6.64 1.12 4.18
N ARG A 34 -7.14 0.32 3.24
CA ARG A 34 -6.61 -0.99 2.91
C ARG A 34 -6.06 -0.97 1.49
N VAL A 35 -4.86 -1.49 1.33
CA VAL A 35 -4.20 -1.62 0.04
C VAL A 35 -3.95 -3.09 -0.23
N THR A 36 -4.33 -3.54 -1.42
CA THR A 36 -3.86 -4.80 -1.99
C THR A 36 -2.94 -4.48 -3.15
N ILE A 37 -1.74 -5.04 -3.13
CA ILE A 37 -0.75 -4.90 -4.19
C ILE A 37 -0.53 -6.29 -4.79
N SER A 38 -0.62 -6.39 -6.10
CA SER A 38 -0.51 -7.65 -6.82
C SER A 38 0.48 -7.53 -7.97
N ALA A 39 1.34 -8.54 -8.09
CA ALA A 39 2.28 -8.76 -9.19
C ALA A 39 1.78 -9.90 -10.08
N GLN A 40 1.89 -9.72 -11.38
CA GLN A 40 1.44 -10.71 -12.35
C GLN A 40 2.55 -11.75 -12.61
N ASN A 41 3.77 -11.26 -12.86
CA ASN A 41 4.93 -12.04 -13.25
C ASN A 41 6.12 -11.76 -12.34
N GLY A 42 5.86 -11.75 -11.02
CA GLY A 42 6.91 -11.62 -10.03
C GLY A 42 6.39 -11.82 -8.61
N THR A 43 7.24 -11.48 -7.65
CA THR A 43 6.96 -11.64 -6.22
C THR A 43 7.22 -10.36 -5.45
N LEU A 44 6.48 -10.23 -4.34
CA LEU A 44 6.43 -9.08 -3.45
C LEU A 44 6.92 -9.53 -2.07
N LYS A 45 7.82 -8.76 -1.48
CA LYS A 45 8.31 -8.99 -0.11
C LYS A 45 8.49 -7.69 0.65
N TYR A 46 8.29 -7.77 1.96
CA TYR A 46 8.62 -6.72 2.91
C TYR A 46 9.89 -7.10 3.66
N PRO A 47 11.02 -6.39 3.44
CA PRO A 47 12.26 -6.65 4.16
C PRO A 47 12.13 -6.43 5.67
N THR A 48 11.19 -5.57 6.07
CA THR A 48 10.94 -5.16 7.46
C THR A 48 9.45 -5.21 7.79
N VAL A 49 9.11 -5.39 9.07
CA VAL A 49 7.73 -5.35 9.57
C VAL A 49 7.36 -3.91 9.95
N PHE A 50 6.14 -3.49 9.63
CA PHE A 50 5.59 -2.18 9.98
C PHE A 50 4.61 -2.32 11.14
N LEU A 51 5.11 -2.20 12.38
CA LEU A 51 4.29 -2.38 13.59
C LEU A 51 3.17 -1.33 13.75
N SER A 52 3.30 -0.18 13.07
CA SER A 52 2.29 0.88 13.03
C SER A 52 1.18 0.64 11.99
N CYS A 53 1.28 -0.44 11.20
CA CYS A 53 0.30 -0.86 10.22
C CYS A 53 -0.25 -2.23 10.62
N ASP A 54 -1.47 -2.52 10.19
CA ASP A 54 -2.02 -3.86 10.20
C ASP A 54 -1.57 -4.62 8.93
N MET A 55 -0.55 -5.46 9.07
CA MET A 55 -0.01 -6.25 7.96
C MET A 55 -0.79 -7.55 7.77
N ILE A 56 -1.90 -7.47 7.02
CA ILE A 56 -2.82 -8.60 6.79
C ILE A 56 -2.15 -9.77 6.04
N SER A 57 -1.28 -9.48 5.08
CA SER A 57 -0.42 -10.49 4.45
C SER A 57 1.00 -9.97 4.26
N TRP A 58 1.86 -10.35 5.21
CA TRP A 58 3.29 -10.07 5.22
C TRP A 58 4.12 -11.31 4.85
N THR A 59 5.24 -11.07 4.18
CA THR A 59 6.31 -12.04 3.97
C THR A 59 7.64 -11.29 3.84
N ASN A 60 8.72 -11.89 4.31
CA ASN A 60 10.08 -11.47 3.95
C ASN A 60 10.70 -12.32 2.82
N ASP A 61 9.98 -13.35 2.37
CA ASP A 61 10.39 -14.29 1.33
C ASP A 61 9.79 -13.94 -0.05
N THR A 62 10.43 -14.36 -1.14
CA THR A 62 10.07 -14.10 -2.55
C THR A 62 9.02 -15.08 -3.06
N THR A 63 7.92 -15.27 -2.33
CA THR A 63 6.89 -16.27 -2.68
C THR A 63 5.49 -15.69 -2.89
N LYS A 64 5.24 -14.43 -2.49
CA LYS A 64 3.91 -13.83 -2.57
C LYS A 64 3.75 -13.04 -3.85
N LYS A 65 2.71 -13.36 -4.63
CA LYS A 65 2.26 -12.54 -5.76
C LYS A 65 1.30 -11.42 -5.35
N SER A 66 0.74 -11.49 -4.14
CA SER A 66 -0.15 -10.47 -3.61
C SER A 66 0.06 -10.27 -2.11
N ILE A 67 0.03 -9.02 -1.69
CA ILE A 67 0.16 -8.60 -0.29
C ILE A 67 -0.91 -7.56 0.02
N GLN A 68 -1.33 -7.55 1.27
CA GLN A 68 -2.37 -6.70 1.78
C GLN A 68 -1.93 -6.10 3.11
N LEU A 69 -2.16 -4.80 3.24
CA LEU A 69 -2.02 -4.09 4.49
C LEU A 69 -3.19 -3.13 4.69
N SER A 70 -3.43 -2.79 5.93
CA SER A 70 -4.28 -1.66 6.30
C SER A 70 -3.63 -0.79 7.38
N GLY A 71 -4.04 0.46 7.45
CA GLY A 71 -3.52 1.40 8.44
C GLY A 71 -3.82 2.84 8.05
N SER A 72 -3.26 3.79 8.80
CA SER A 72 -3.28 5.20 8.41
C SER A 72 -2.57 5.39 7.07
N VAL A 73 -2.92 6.45 6.36
CA VAL A 73 -2.26 6.79 5.08
C VAL A 73 -0.75 6.99 5.26
N THR A 74 -0.34 7.60 6.37
CA THR A 74 1.06 7.79 6.72
C THR A 74 1.80 6.44 6.83
N CYS A 75 1.19 5.48 7.54
CA CYS A 75 1.81 4.16 7.69
C CYS A 75 1.83 3.39 6.37
N VAL A 76 0.73 3.43 5.62
CA VAL A 76 0.60 2.74 4.33
C VAL A 76 1.61 3.27 3.31
N ASN A 77 1.84 4.57 3.26
CA ASN A 77 2.87 5.16 2.39
C ASN A 77 4.28 4.69 2.78
N ALA A 78 4.62 4.71 4.07
CA ALA A 78 5.90 4.20 4.55
C ALA A 78 6.10 2.71 4.21
N ALA A 79 5.04 1.91 4.34
CA ALA A 79 5.07 0.51 3.96
C ALA A 79 5.31 0.35 2.45
N ILE A 80 4.54 1.04 1.60
CA ILE A 80 4.71 0.99 0.13
C ILE A 80 6.12 1.39 -0.30
N GLU A 81 6.72 2.40 0.31
CA GLU A 81 8.10 2.82 -0.01
C GLU A 81 9.14 1.73 0.25
N SER A 82 8.91 0.86 1.23
CA SER A 82 9.80 -0.24 1.59
C SER A 82 9.53 -1.54 0.83
N LEU A 83 8.40 -1.62 0.12
CA LEU A 83 8.00 -2.81 -0.59
C LEU A 83 9.00 -3.09 -1.72
N VAL A 84 9.45 -4.35 -1.77
CA VAL A 84 10.32 -4.84 -2.82
C VAL A 84 9.54 -5.75 -3.75
N TYR A 85 9.58 -5.41 -5.04
CA TYR A 85 9.14 -6.28 -6.12
C TYR A 85 10.36 -6.89 -6.82
N ARG A 86 10.22 -8.13 -7.26
CA ARG A 86 11.18 -8.87 -8.08
C ARG A 86 10.44 -9.68 -9.15
N GLY A 87 10.81 -9.50 -10.42
CA GLY A 87 10.25 -10.28 -11.54
C GLY A 87 10.55 -11.78 -11.44
N ASP A 88 9.71 -12.58 -12.09
CA ASP A 88 9.90 -14.02 -12.26
C ASP A 88 11.15 -14.24 -13.15
N ARG A 89 11.99 -15.19 -12.77
CA ARG A 89 13.27 -15.44 -13.46
C ARG A 89 13.01 -15.83 -14.93
N ASP A 90 13.79 -15.25 -15.84
CA ASP A 90 13.75 -15.53 -17.29
C ASP A 90 12.42 -15.13 -17.96
N TRP A 91 11.60 -14.28 -17.31
CA TRP A 91 10.52 -13.56 -17.96
C TRP A 91 11.10 -12.36 -18.74
N TYR A 92 10.49 -12.04 -19.88
CA TYR A 92 10.93 -10.95 -20.76
C TYR A 92 9.68 -10.28 -21.34
N GLY A 93 9.10 -9.35 -20.59
CA GLY A 93 7.86 -8.68 -20.98
C GLY A 93 7.57 -7.42 -20.18
N GLU A 94 6.57 -6.64 -20.58
CA GLU A 94 6.12 -5.48 -19.80
C GLU A 94 5.27 -5.93 -18.61
N GLU A 95 5.77 -5.81 -17.37
CA GLU A 95 4.96 -6.07 -16.19
C GLU A 95 4.16 -4.84 -15.75
N SER A 96 2.91 -5.09 -15.31
CA SER A 96 2.10 -4.14 -14.59
C SER A 96 1.88 -4.60 -13.15
N LEU A 97 2.17 -3.72 -12.19
CA LEU A 97 1.77 -3.89 -10.80
C LEU A 97 0.39 -3.27 -10.61
N GLU A 98 -0.56 -4.06 -10.10
CA GLU A 98 -1.89 -3.57 -9.76
C GLU A 98 -1.92 -3.14 -8.29
N LEU A 99 -2.35 -1.89 -8.04
CA LEU A 99 -2.60 -1.37 -6.70
C LEU A 99 -4.09 -1.10 -6.56
N LYS A 100 -4.73 -1.88 -5.69
CA LYS A 100 -6.14 -1.70 -5.32
C LYS A 100 -6.25 -1.05 -3.95
N LEU A 101 -6.94 0.08 -3.92
CA LEU A 101 -7.22 0.87 -2.72
C LEU A 101 -8.67 0.72 -2.30
N ILE A 102 -8.87 0.46 -1.02
CA ILE A 102 -10.19 0.43 -0.38
C ILE A 102 -10.13 1.43 0.78
N ASP A 103 -11.00 2.45 0.73
CA ASP A 103 -11.28 3.31 1.87
C ASP A 103 -12.00 2.46 2.93
N LEU A 104 -11.47 2.46 4.16
CA LEU A 104 -12.11 1.74 5.26
C LEU A 104 -13.06 2.61 6.09
N MET A 105 -13.28 3.88 5.73
CA MET A 105 -14.11 4.90 6.40
C MET A 105 -13.92 4.94 7.92
N VAL A 106 -13.50 6.09 8.45
CA VAL A 106 -13.82 6.40 9.85
C VAL A 106 -15.21 7.00 9.88
N PHE A 107 -16.16 6.31 10.52
CA PHE A 107 -17.39 6.96 10.98
C PHE A 107 -16.96 8.04 11.97
N ASP A 108 -17.12 9.31 11.59
CA ASP A 108 -17.08 10.40 12.56
C ASP A 108 -18.46 10.47 13.21
N ASP A 109 -18.65 9.77 14.33
CA ASP A 109 -19.85 9.86 15.15
C ASP A 109 -19.87 11.14 16.01
N LYS A 110 -19.84 12.30 15.33
CA LYS A 110 -20.00 13.62 15.95
C LYS A 110 -21.13 14.44 15.33
N GLU A 111 -22.29 13.84 15.11
CA GLU A 111 -23.55 14.60 15.17
C GLU A 111 -24.01 14.67 16.63
N ASN A 112 -23.30 15.47 17.44
CA ASN A 112 -23.82 15.99 18.70
C ASN A 112 -24.22 17.44 18.49
N ILE A 113 -25.36 17.67 17.83
CA ILE A 113 -26.04 18.96 17.88
C ILE A 113 -27.10 18.85 18.98
N ILE A 114 -26.70 19.25 20.19
CA ILE A 114 -27.64 19.76 21.17
C ILE A 114 -28.00 21.16 20.68
N ASP A 115 -29.10 21.31 19.93
CA ASP A 115 -29.69 22.64 19.76
C ASP A 115 -30.74 22.82 20.86
N SER A 116 -30.31 23.50 21.93
CA SER A 116 -31.20 24.09 22.90
C SER A 116 -31.38 25.56 22.55
N HIS A 117 -32.54 25.92 22.00
CA HIS A 117 -33.25 27.18 22.26
C HIS A 117 -34.74 27.03 21.96
#